data_AF-A0A3C1MXM9-F1
#
_entry.id   AF-A0A3C1MXM9-F1
#
_cell.length_a   1.000
_cell.length_b   1.000
_cell.length_c   1.000
_cell.angle_alpha   90.00
_cell.angle_beta   90.00
_cell.angle_gamma   90.00
#
_symmetry.space_group_name_H-M   'P 1'
#
loop_
_entity.id
_entity.type
_entity.pdbx_description
1 polymer ?
#
loop_
_entity_poly.entity_id
_entity_poly.type
_entity_poly.pdbx_seq_one_letter_code
_entity_poly.pdbx_strand_id
1 'polypeptide(L)'
;MNALHEHIGLDSAVAGMILMDNLHDAEGTMLLPQGTTLTEAALICLRRRKVESLHVLTDAYSAADTEAAQECQRQRLTRLFRAADNAGANGLLLRHIMQYRLGENDA
;
A
#
# COMPACT_ATOMS: atom_id res chain seq x y z
N MET A 1 11.44 6.40 -2.91
CA MET A 1 10.33 5.53 -3.33
C MET A 1 10.91 4.13 -3.43
N ASN A 2 10.84 3.32 -2.37
CA ASN A 2 11.21 1.91 -2.44
C ASN A 2 9.91 1.14 -2.70
N ALA A 3 9.75 0.60 -3.91
CA ALA A 3 8.73 -0.41 -4.14
C ALA A 3 9.15 -1.66 -3.35
N LEU A 4 8.30 -2.09 -2.41
CA LEU A 4 8.51 -3.36 -1.73
C LEU A 4 7.86 -4.44 -2.59
N HIS A 5 8.64 -5.47 -2.88
CA HIS A 5 8.17 -6.62 -3.63
C HIS A 5 8.00 -7.74 -2.62
N GLU A 6 6.81 -8.32 -2.58
CA GLU A 6 6.51 -9.42 -1.68
C GLU A 6 6.20 -10.68 -2.49
N HIS A 7 6.77 -11.79 -2.04
CA HIS A 7 6.46 -13.11 -2.56
C HIS A 7 5.34 -13.68 -1.71
N ILE A 8 4.14 -13.74 -2.27
CA ILE A 8 2.95 -14.25 -1.58
C ILE A 8 2.47 -15.55 -2.20
N GLY A 9 1.88 -16.41 -1.38
CA GLY A 9 1.11 -17.56 -1.86
C GLY A 9 -0.16 -17.09 -2.59
N LEU A 10 -0.63 -17.86 -3.57
CA LEU A 10 -1.82 -17.50 -4.34
C LEU A 10 -3.08 -17.31 -3.46
N ASP A 11 -3.17 -18.01 -2.33
CA ASP A 11 -4.27 -17.86 -1.37
C ASP A 11 -4.28 -16.51 -0.62
N SER A 12 -3.15 -15.82 -0.56
CA SER A 12 -3.03 -14.47 0.01
C SER A 12 -3.18 -13.36 -1.05
N ALA A 13 -3.26 -13.71 -2.33
CA ALA A 13 -3.37 -12.75 -3.42
C ALA A 13 -4.80 -12.23 -3.56
N VAL A 14 -4.94 -10.90 -3.65
CA VAL A 14 -6.23 -10.21 -3.77
C VAL A 14 -6.31 -9.46 -5.09
N ALA A 15 -7.52 -9.38 -5.65
CA ALA A 15 -7.76 -8.58 -6.85
C ALA A 15 -7.42 -7.10 -6.60
N GLY A 16 -6.74 -6.48 -7.55
CA GLY A 16 -6.21 -5.12 -7.46
C GLY A 16 -4.70 -5.05 -7.21
N MET A 17 -4.06 -6.13 -6.74
CA MET A 17 -2.59 -6.20 -6.63
C MET A 17 -1.92 -6.19 -8.00
N ILE A 18 -0.72 -5.63 -8.10
CA ILE A 18 0.04 -5.54 -9.36
C ILE A 18 1.15 -6.58 -9.35
N LEU A 19 1.29 -7.35 -10.42
CA LEU A 19 2.39 -8.29 -10.60
C LEU A 19 3.72 -7.55 -10.78
N MET A 20 4.74 -7.97 -10.04
CA MET A 20 6.08 -7.39 -10.11
C MET A 20 6.88 -7.96 -11.27
N ASP A 21 6.85 -9.29 -11.43
CA ASP A 21 7.59 -10.00 -12.47
C ASP A 21 6.63 -10.74 -13.41
N ASN A 22 7.16 -11.28 -14.50
CA ASN A 22 6.38 -12.10 -15.40
C ASN A 22 5.97 -13.37 -14.67
N LEU A 23 4.69 -13.71 -14.73
CA LEU A 23 4.18 -14.92 -14.12
C LEU A 23 4.22 -16.05 -15.13
N HIS A 24 4.98 -17.09 -14.81
CA HIS A 24 5.11 -18.29 -15.62
C HIS A 24 4.28 -19.43 -15.04
N ASP A 25 3.75 -20.29 -15.91
CA ASP A 25 3.10 -21.55 -15.55
C ASP A 25 4.15 -22.62 -15.18
N ALA A 26 3.70 -23.75 -14.62
CA ALA A 26 4.57 -24.90 -14.32
C ALA A 26 5.34 -25.43 -15.55
N GLU A 27 4.79 -25.22 -16.74
CA GLU A 27 5.37 -25.58 -18.04
C GLU A 27 6.29 -24.49 -18.62
N GLY A 28 6.54 -23.39 -17.89
CA GLY A 28 7.38 -22.27 -18.31
C GLY A 28 6.71 -21.26 -19.25
N THR A 29 5.44 -21.48 -19.61
CA THR A 29 4.66 -20.57 -20.46
C THR A 29 4.30 -19.29 -19.69
N MET A 30 4.54 -18.11 -20.27
CA MET A 30 4.15 -16.83 -19.66
C MET A 30 2.62 -16.70 -19.63
N LEU A 31 2.06 -16.60 -18.41
CA LEU A 31 0.62 -16.47 -18.17
C LEU A 31 0.18 -15.01 -18.14
N LEU A 32 0.92 -14.19 -17.40
CA LEU A 32 0.67 -12.76 -17.26
C LEU A 32 2.00 -12.00 -17.32
N PRO A 33 2.03 -10.87 -18.03
CA PRO A 33 3.21 -10.02 -18.05
C PRO A 33 3.35 -9.25 -16.73
N GLN A 34 4.58 -8.84 -16.42
CA GLN A 34 4.88 -7.88 -15.36
C GLN A 34 4.01 -6.62 -15.46
N GLY A 35 3.66 -6.03 -14.34
CA GLY A 35 2.81 -4.84 -14.28
C GLY A 35 1.32 -5.10 -14.51
N THR A 36 0.90 -6.36 -14.68
CA THR A 36 -0.53 -6.67 -14.80
C THR A 36 -1.23 -6.59 -13.46
N THR A 37 -2.36 -5.87 -13.43
CA THR A 37 -3.26 -5.87 -12.29
C THR A 37 -3.99 -7.21 -12.20
N LEU A 38 -3.87 -7.89 -11.06
CA LEU A 38 -4.59 -9.11 -10.77
C LEU A 38 -6.09 -8.81 -10.68
N THR A 39 -6.87 -9.40 -11.57
CA THR A 39 -8.34 -9.38 -11.51
C THR A 39 -8.85 -10.66 -10.86
N GLU A 40 -10.10 -10.69 -10.38
CA GLU A 40 -10.69 -11.92 -9.85
C GLU A 40 -10.68 -13.07 -10.86
N ALA A 41 -10.93 -12.76 -12.15
CA ALA A 41 -10.82 -13.72 -13.23
C ALA A 41 -9.38 -14.26 -13.39
N ALA A 42 -8.36 -13.41 -13.25
CA ALA A 42 -6.97 -13.83 -13.27
C ALA A 42 -6.65 -14.78 -12.11
N LEU A 43 -7.06 -14.46 -10.87
CA LEU A 43 -6.85 -15.32 -9.70
C LEU A 43 -7.50 -16.71 -9.86
N ILE A 44 -8.70 -16.77 -10.42
CA ILE A 44 -9.38 -18.04 -10.72
C ILE A 44 -8.59 -18.87 -11.74
N CYS A 45 -8.10 -18.24 -12.80
CA CYS A 45 -7.26 -18.90 -13.80
C CYS A 45 -5.95 -19.42 -13.20
N LEU A 46 -5.32 -18.65 -12.32
CA LEU A 46 -4.09 -19.04 -11.63
C LEU A 46 -4.31 -20.22 -10.68
N ARG A 47 -5.45 -20.25 -9.97
CA ARG A 47 -5.82 -21.38 -9.09
C ARG A 47 -6.01 -22.67 -9.90
N ARG A 48 -6.63 -22.58 -11.08
CA ARG A 48 -6.82 -23.74 -11.96
C ARG A 48 -5.51 -24.30 -12.51
N ARG A 49 -4.52 -23.43 -12.73
CA ARG A 49 -3.18 -23.82 -13.20
C ARG A 49 -2.23 -24.23 -12.07
N LYS A 50 -2.70 -24.28 -10.81
CA LYS A 50 -1.91 -24.65 -9.63
C LYS A 50 -0.64 -23.80 -9.44
N VAL A 51 -0.72 -22.50 -9.71
CA VAL A 51 0.36 -21.58 -9.36
C VAL A 51 0.42 -21.48 -7.83
N GLU A 52 1.52 -21.92 -7.22
CA GLU A 52 1.65 -21.97 -5.76
C GLU A 52 1.95 -20.58 -5.17
N SER A 53 2.69 -19.75 -5.90
CA SER A 53 3.17 -18.47 -5.39
C SER A 53 3.49 -17.47 -6.50
N LEU A 54 3.44 -16.17 -6.18
CA LEU A 54 3.61 -15.08 -7.14
C LEU A 54 4.26 -13.85 -6.48
N HIS A 55 4.94 -13.04 -7.29
CA HIS A 55 5.60 -11.82 -6.85
C HIS A 55 4.71 -10.61 -7.16
N VAL A 56 4.29 -9.89 -6.12
CA VAL A 56 3.49 -8.67 -6.26
C VAL A 56 4.27 -7.45 -5.85
N LEU A 57 3.96 -6.34 -6.51
CA LEU A 57 4.26 -5.00 -6.05
C LEU A 57 3.33 -4.72 -4.88
N THR A 58 3.88 -4.77 -3.68
CA THR A 58 3.22 -4.26 -2.50
C THR A 58 3.48 -2.77 -2.48
N ASP A 59 2.43 -1.96 -2.72
CA ASP A 59 2.48 -0.56 -2.28
C ASP A 59 2.63 -0.64 -0.76
N ALA A 60 3.82 -0.27 -0.29
CA ALA A 60 4.31 -0.50 1.06
C ALA A 60 3.56 0.36 2.08
N TYR A 61 2.28 0.06 2.25
CA TYR A 61 1.43 0.61 3.29
C TYR A 61 0.48 -0.50 3.71
N SER A 62 1.06 -1.53 4.36
CA SER A 62 0.29 -2.31 5.33
C SER A 62 -0.39 -1.31 6.25
N ALA A 63 -1.68 -1.48 6.54
CA ALA A 63 -2.43 -0.58 7.42
C ALA A 63 -1.66 -0.32 8.74
N ALA A 64 -0.97 -1.33 9.26
CA ALA A 64 -0.12 -1.21 10.44
C ALA A 64 1.11 -0.27 10.24
N ASP A 65 1.70 -0.24 9.05
CA ASP A 65 2.80 0.67 8.72
C ASP A 65 2.28 2.09 8.43
N THR A 66 1.07 2.21 7.86
CA THR A 66 0.40 3.52 7.74
C THR A 66 0.14 4.13 9.11
N GLU A 67 -0.34 3.35 10.08
CA GLU A 67 -0.61 3.83 11.44
C GLU A 67 0.68 4.23 12.15
N ALA A 68 1.75 3.43 12.03
CA ALA A 68 3.05 3.75 12.61
C ALA A 68 3.68 5.01 11.97
N ALA A 69 3.59 5.14 10.65
CA ALA A 69 4.05 6.31 9.91
C ALA A 69 3.22 7.55 10.24
N GLN A 70 1.90 7.42 10.35
CA GLN A 70 0.98 8.48 10.79
C GLN A 70 1.29 8.95 12.21
N GLU A 71 1.54 8.02 13.13
CA GLU A 71 1.90 8.35 14.51
C GLU A 71 3.25 9.05 14.59
N CYS A 72 4.25 8.60 13.83
CA CYS A 72 5.55 9.28 13.72
C CYS A 72 5.41 10.69 13.14
N GLN A 73 4.55 10.87 12.13
CA GLN A 73 4.25 12.19 11.56
C GLN A 73 3.52 13.08 12.58
N ARG A 74 2.56 12.54 13.32
CA ARG A 74 1.82 13.25 14.37
C ARG A 74 2.76 13.76 15.46
N GLN A 75 3.63 12.90 15.99
CA GLN A 75 4.62 13.28 17.00
C GLN A 75 5.59 14.36 16.50
N ARG A 76 6.00 14.27 15.22
CA ARG A 76 6.89 15.25 14.61
C ARG A 76 6.20 16.61 14.44
N LEU A 77 4.94 16.62 14.01
CA LEU A 77 4.13 17.84 13.92
C LEU A 77 3.92 18.46 15.30
N THR A 78 3.56 17.68 16.32
CA THR A 78 3.44 18.17 17.70
C THR A 78 4.73 18.80 18.21
N ARG A 79 5.91 18.23 17.88
CA ARG A 79 7.21 18.82 18.24
C ARG A 79 7.50 20.13 17.50
N LEU A 80 7.20 20.21 16.20
CA LEU A 80 7.44 21.40 15.38
C LEU A 80 6.54 22.57 15.78
N PHE A 81 5.28 22.28 16.09
CA PHE A 81 4.30 23.28 16.51
C PHE A 81 4.32 23.54 18.02
N ARG A 82 5.23 22.91 18.79
CA ARG A 82 5.36 23.11 20.24
C ARG A 82 5.63 24.57 20.63
N ALA A 83 6.38 25.30 19.79
CA ALA A 83 6.75 26.70 20.03
C ALA A 83 5.74 27.69 19.42
N ALA A 84 4.88 27.20 18.53
CA ALA A 84 3.78 27.98 17.99
C ALA A 84 2.61 27.79 18.96
N ASP A 85 2.39 28.77 19.83
CA ASP A 85 1.25 28.77 20.74
C ASP A 85 -0.01 28.35 19.98
N ASN A 86 -0.76 27.37 20.51
CA ASN A 86 -1.86 26.69 19.81
C ASN A 86 -3.08 27.62 19.53
N ALA A 87 -2.91 28.91 19.77
CA ALA A 87 -3.88 29.96 19.56
C ALA A 87 -3.59 30.73 18.25
N GLY A 88 -4.61 30.84 17.39
CA GLY A 88 -4.56 31.63 16.16
C GLY A 88 -4.22 30.83 14.89
N ALA A 89 -3.53 31.46 13.95
CA ALA A 89 -3.30 30.93 12.60
C ALA A 89 -2.47 29.63 12.56
N ASN A 90 -1.54 29.44 13.50
CA ASN A 90 -0.71 28.24 13.57
C ASN A 90 -1.51 27.00 14.01
N GLY A 91 -2.50 27.16 14.89
CA GLY A 91 -3.40 26.06 15.28
C GLY A 91 -4.31 25.61 14.12
N LEU A 92 -4.80 26.57 13.32
CA LEU A 92 -5.60 26.28 12.12
C LEU A 92 -4.76 25.57 11.04
N LEU A 93 -3.53 26.03 10.82
CA LEU A 93 -2.61 25.43 9.86
C LEU A 93 -2.19 24.01 10.28
N LEU A 94 -1.95 23.77 11.57
CA LEU A 94 -1.70 22.44 12.11
C LEU A 94 -2.88 21.49 11.85
N ARG A 95 -4.11 21.95 12.11
CA ARG A 95 -5.33 21.17 11.87
C ARG A 95 -5.49 20.79 10.39
N HIS A 96 -5.33 21.73 9.47
CA HIS A 96 -5.43 21.44 8.04
C HIS A 96 -4.34 20.49 7.53
N ILE A 97 -3.11 20.63 8.04
CA ILE A 97 -2.02 19.70 7.69
C ILE A 97 -2.29 18.30 8.23
N MET A 98 -2.84 18.19 9.45
CA MET A 98 -3.25 16.89 10.00
C MET A 98 -4.37 16.28 9.17
N GLN A 99 -5.42 17.02 8.82
CA GLN A 99 -6.52 16.53 7.97
C GLN A 99 -6.02 16.07 6.61
N TYR A 100 -5.18 16.87 5.94
CA TYR A 100 -4.63 16.53 4.63
C TYR A 100 -3.69 15.30 4.67
N ARG A 101 -2.90 15.13 5.74
CA ARG A 101 -1.91 14.05 5.82
C ARG A 101 -2.42 12.75 6.45
N LEU A 102 -3.38 12.82 7.37
CA LEU A 102 -3.99 11.64 8.00
C LEU A 102 -5.27 11.18 7.30
N GLY A 103 -5.83 11.98 6.37
CA GLY A 103 -7.01 11.57 5.63
C GLY A 103 -8.30 11.57 6.45
N GLU A 104 -8.39 12.41 7.49
CA GLU A 104 -9.70 12.86 8.01
C GLU A 104 -10.32 13.76 6.95
N ASN A 105 -10.81 13.15 5.88
CA ASN A 105 -11.68 13.83 4.93
C ASN A 105 -13.07 13.86 5.57
N ASP A 106 -13.52 15.06 5.92
CA ASP A 106 -14.89 15.43 6.27
C ASP A 106 -15.91 14.57 5.47
N ALA A 107 -16.82 13.93 6.22
CA ALA A 107 -18.10 13.46 5.71
C ALA A 107 -19.09 14.63 5.64
#